data_AF-A0A2H9M1M4-F1
#
_entry.id   AF-A0A2H9M1M4-F1
#
_cell.length_a   1.000
_cell.length_b   1.000
_cell.length_c   1.000
_cell.angle_alpha   90.00
_cell.angle_beta   90.00
_cell.angle_gamma   90.00
#
_symmetry.space_group_name_H-M   'P 1'
#
loop_
_entity.id
_entity.type
_entity.pdbx_description
1 polymer ?
#
loop_
_entity_poly.entity_id
_entity_poly.type
_entity_poly.pdbx_seq_one_letter_code
_entity_poly.pdbx_strand_id
1 'polypeptide(L)' 'MRAIIMNLKDKVVKELYEFKRIIQVSNKPTMEEFLTIAKISAIGAGIIGLLGFVIQLIGTIIV' A
#
# COMPACT_ATOMS: atom_id res chain seq x y z
N MET A 1 36.00 -2.07 16.93
CA MET A 1 34.90 -1.17 16.48
C MET A 1 34.65 -1.23 14.97
N ARG A 2 35.66 -1.10 14.09
CA ARG A 2 35.47 -1.15 12.61
C ARG A 2 34.91 -2.47 12.05
N ALA A 3 35.22 -3.62 12.66
CA ALA A 3 34.70 -4.92 12.24
C ALA A 3 33.17 -5.06 12.37
N ILE A 4 32.57 -4.43 13.39
CA ILE A 4 31.11 -4.44 13.62
C ILE A 4 30.40 -3.63 12.53
N ILE A 5 30.96 -2.48 12.16
CA ILE A 5 30.42 -1.58 11.13
C ILE A 5 30.43 -2.26 9.75
N MET A 6 31.50 -2.99 9.43
CA MET A 6 31.65 -3.70 8.15
C MET A 6 30.62 -4.83 8.01
N ASN A 7 30.44 -5.63 9.07
CA ASN A 7 29.47 -6.73 9.08
C ASN A 7 28.02 -6.23 8.97
N LEU A 8 27.72 -5.05 9.51
CA LEU A 8 26.39 -4.43 9.41
C LEU A 8 26.11 -3.92 7.99
N LYS A 9 27.10 -3.30 7.34
CA LYS A 9 26.98 -2.82 5.96
C LYS A 9 26.71 -3.98 5.00
N ASP A 10 27.45 -5.08 5.15
CA ASP A 10 27.32 -6.26 4.30
C ASP A 10 25.97 -6.96 4.52
N LYS A 11 25.47 -6.99 5.76
CA LYS A 11 24.15 -7.54 6.10
C LYS A 11 23.01 -6.75 5.47
N VAL A 12 23.04 -5.41 5.57
CA VAL A 12 22.01 -4.54 4.97
C VAL A 12 22.02 -4.63 3.44
N VAL A 13 23.20 -4.64 2.81
CA VAL A 13 23.31 -4.79 1.35
C VAL A 13 22.73 -6.14 0.89
N LYS A 14 22.98 -7.21 1.65
CA LYS A 14 22.41 -8.53 1.37
C LYS A 14 20.89 -8.53 1.46
N GLU A 15 20.31 -7.95 2.53
CA GLU A 15 18.86 -7.87 2.70
C GLU A 15 18.19 -7.04 1.58
N LEU A 16 18.79 -5.92 1.18
CA LEU A 16 18.29 -5.13 0.04
C LEU A 16 18.31 -5.91 -1.27
N TYR A 17 19.34 -6.75 -1.48
CA TYR A 17 19.43 -7.60 -2.66
C TYR A 17 18.35 -8.69 -2.67
N GLU A 18 18.06 -9.27 -1.50
CA GLU A 18 16.97 -10.23 -1.32
C GLU A 18 15.60 -9.59 -1.58
N PHE A 19 15.33 -8.37 -1.08
CA PHE A 19 14.09 -7.65 -1.38
C PHE A 19 13.93 -7.36 -2.88
N LYS A 20 15.02 -6.97 -3.56
CA LYS A 20 14.99 -6.77 -5.02
C LYS A 20 14.58 -8.05 -5.75
N ARG A 21 15.10 -9.20 -5.34
CA ARG A 21 14.73 -10.50 -5.93
C ARG A 21 13.25 -10.82 -5.73
N ILE A 22 12.69 -10.53 -4.55
CA ILE A 22 11.27 -10.76 -4.26
C ILE A 22 10.39 -9.94 -5.22
N ILE A 23 10.72 -8.66 -5.44
CA ILE A 23 9.98 -7.79 -6.35
C ILE A 23 10.06 -8.31 -7.80
N GLN A 24 11.22 -8.84 -8.21
CA GLN A 24 11.41 -9.41 -9.55
C GLN A 24 10.64 -10.73 -9.76
N VAL A 25 10.45 -11.53 -8.71
CA VAL A 25 9.70 -12.79 -8.76
C VAL A 25 8.20 -12.56 -8.58
N SER A 26 7.80 -11.44 -7.98
CA SER A 26 6.38 -11.10 -7.82
C SER A 26 5.69 -10.91 -9.18
N ASN A 27 4.50 -11.48 -9.32
CA ASN A 27 3.72 -11.35 -10.54
C ASN A 27 3.24 -9.92 -10.71
N LYS A 28 3.67 -9.26 -11.79
CA LYS A 28 3.13 -7.95 -12.16
C LYS A 28 1.66 -8.15 -12.55
N PRO A 29 0.71 -7.40 -11.94
CA PRO A 29 -0.69 -7.53 -12.27
C PRO A 29 -0.93 -7.16 -13.73
N THR A 30 -1.85 -7.87 -14.37
CA THR A 30 -2.35 -7.50 -15.69
C THR A 30 -3.23 -6.25 -15.60
N MET A 31 -3.43 -5.57 -16.73
CA MET A 31 -4.28 -4.37 -16.76
C MET A 31 -5.73 -4.68 -16.35
N GLU A 32 -6.22 -5.87 -16.67
CA GLU A 32 -7.58 -6.30 -16.33
C GLU A 32 -7.74 -6.53 -14.82
N GLU A 33 -6.80 -7.22 -14.18
CA GLU A 33 -6.78 -7.43 -12.72
C GLU A 33 -6.67 -6.10 -11.98
N PHE A 34 -5.76 -5.22 -12.43
CA PHE A 34 -5.59 -3.89 -11.85
C PHE A 34 -6.89 -3.08 -11.90
N LEU A 35 -7.53 -3.02 -13.07
CA LEU A 35 -8.79 -2.29 -13.24
C LEU A 35 -9.93 -2.90 -12.43
N THR A 36 -9.96 -4.22 -12.28
CA THR A 36 -10.97 -4.91 -11.48
C THR A 36 -10.85 -4.54 -10.00
N ILE A 37 -9.64 -4.62 -9.45
CA ILE A 37 -9.35 -4.22 -8.07
C ILE A 37 -9.65 -2.73 -7.88
N ALA A 38 -9.18 -1.87 -8.79
CA ALA A 38 -9.40 -0.43 -8.72
C ALA A 38 -10.89 -0.06 -8.71
N LYS A 39 -11.72 -0.70 -9.55
CA LYS A 39 -13.18 -0.49 -9.57
C LYS A 39 -13.83 -0.88 -8.24
N ILE A 40 -13.49 -2.06 -7.71
CA ILE A 40 -14.04 -2.53 -6.43
C ILE A 40 -13.61 -1.61 -5.28
N SER A 41 -12.34 -1.21 -5.24
CA SER A 41 -11.83 -0.27 -4.25
C SER A 41 -12.50 1.10 -4.35
N ALA A 42 -12.72 1.61 -5.56
CA ALA A 42 -13.40 2.89 -5.77
C ALA A 42 -14.86 2.85 -5.31
N ILE A 43 -15.56 1.74 -5.56
CA ILE A 43 -16.93 1.53 -5.06
C ILE A 43 -16.94 1.50 -3.52
N GLY A 44 -16.03 0.75 -2.90
CA GLY A 44 -15.93 0.67 -1.44
C GLY A 44 -15.63 2.03 -0.79
N ALA A 45 -14.65 2.75 -1.33
CA ALA A 45 -14.30 4.09 -0.88
C ALA A 45 -15.47 5.08 -1.08
N GLY A 46 -16.19 4.98 -2.19
CA GLY A 46 -17.37 5.78 -2.49
C GLY A 46 -18.48 5.57 -1.48
N ILE A 47 -18.80 4.32 -1.14
CA ILE A 47 -19.85 4.00 -0.15
C ILE A 47 -19.48 4.54 1.23
N ILE A 48 -18.27 4.25 1.71
CA ILE A 48 -17.84 4.69 3.05
C ILE A 48 -17.75 6.22 3.11
N GLY A 49 -17.20 6.86 2.07
CA GLY A 49 -17.10 8.31 1.97
C GLY A 49 -18.46 8.98 1.94
N LEU A 50 -19.42 8.43 1.18
CA LEU A 50 -20.78 8.98 1.12
C LEU A 50 -21.52 8.82 2.46
N LEU A 51 -21.37 7.68 3.13
CA LEU A 51 -21.96 7.46 4.45
C LEU A 51 -21.42 8.46 5.48
N GLY A 52 -20.10 8.65 5.54
CA GLY A 52 -19.48 9.67 6.39
C GLY A 52 -19.94 11.08 6.04
N PHE A 53 -20.07 11.39 4.75
CA PHE A 53 -20.56 12.68 4.28
C PHE A 53 -22.01 12.95 4.70
N VAL A 54 -22.90 11.95 4.58
CA VAL A 54 -24.31 12.09 5.00
C VAL A 54 -24.41 12.32 6.51
N ILE A 55 -23.65 11.59 7.31
CA ILE A 55 -23.61 11.80 8.77
C ILE A 55 -23.16 13.23 9.10
N GLN A 56 -22.07 13.70 8.48
CA GLN A 56 -21.57 15.05 8.68
C GLN A 56 -22.58 16.11 8.23
N LEU A 57 -23.25 15.91 7.11
CA LEU A 57 -24.24 16.84 6.58
C LEU A 57 -25.43 16.97 7.53
N ILE A 58 -25.94 15.85 8.04
CA ILE A 58 -27.01 15.84 9.05
C ILE A 58 -26.55 16.56 10.32
N GLY A 59 -25.34 16.25 10.81
CA GLY A 59 -24.76 16.91 11.97
C GLY A 59 -24.67 18.44 11.78
N THR A 60 -24.26 18.90 10.60
CA THR A 60 -24.09 20.33 10.30
C THR A 60 -25.41 21.09 10.14
N ILE A 61 -26.49 20.41 9.75
CA ILE A 61 -27.81 21.04 9.58
C ILE A 61 -28.58 21.04 10.91
N ILE A 62 -28.44 20.00 11.72
CA ILE A 62 -29.18 19.83 12.98
C ILE A 62 -28.50 20.55 14.15
N VAL A 63 -27.16 20.54 14.22
CA VAL A 63 -26.33 21.18 15.26
C VAL A 63 -25.79 22.50 14.74
#